data_AF-A0A938KBR5-F1
#
_entry.id   AF-A0A938KBR5-F1
#
_cell.length_a   1.000
_cell.length_b   1.000
_cell.length_c   1.000
_cell.angle_alpha   90.00
_cell.angle_beta   90.00
_cell.angle_gamma   90.00
#
_symmetry.space_group_name_H-M   'P 1'
#
loop_
_entity.id
_entity.type
_entity.pdbx_description
1 polymer ?
#
loop_
_entity_poly.entity_id
_entity_poly.type
_entity_poly.pdbx_seq_one_letter_code
_entity_poly.pdbx_strand_id
1 'polypeptide(L)' 'MQSQVDLKQMALSEKLQLMEALWDELCNREEEIPVPDWHKTVLDERERQVAEGKATFVDWETAKQRIRKRIS' A
#
# COMPACT_ATOMS: atom_id res chain seq x y z
N MET A 1 15.46 21.49 -15.19
CA MET A 1 16.50 21.37 -14.14
C MET A 1 16.20 20.10 -13.36
N GLN A 2 16.95 19.02 -13.58
CA GLN A 2 16.79 17.80 -12.78
C GLN A 2 17.54 18.03 -11.46
N SER A 3 16.80 18.19 -10.36
CA SER A 3 17.37 18.23 -9.01
C SER A 3 17.68 16.81 -8.58
N GLN A 4 18.96 16.43 -8.55
CA GLN A 4 19.39 15.21 -7.89
C GLN A 4 19.30 15.42 -6.38
N VAL A 5 18.36 14.73 -5.73
CA VAL A 5 18.27 14.68 -4.26
C VAL A 5 19.32 13.70 -3.77
N ASP A 6 20.32 14.19 -3.02
CA ASP A 6 21.28 13.29 -2.36
C ASP A 6 20.66 12.67 -1.11
N LEU A 7 19.91 11.59 -1.33
CA LEU A 7 19.27 10.81 -0.28
C LEU A 7 20.25 10.25 0.75
N LYS A 8 21.56 10.17 0.47
CA LYS A 8 22.53 9.62 1.43
C LYS A 8 22.85 10.60 2.55
N GLN A 9 22.83 11.90 2.25
CA GLN A 9 23.20 12.95 3.21
C GLN A 9 22.05 13.38 4.12
N MET A 10 20.80 13.07 3.76
CA MET A 10 19.62 13.40 4.57
C MET A 10 19.57 12.61 5.88
N ALA A 11 19.13 13.28 6.94
CA ALA A 11 18.72 12.62 8.18
C ALA A 11 17.50 11.71 7.91
N LEU A 12 17.30 10.69 8.76
CA LEU A 12 16.18 9.76 8.58
C LEU A 12 14.82 10.47 8.58
N SER A 13 14.62 11.45 9.46
CA SER A 13 13.39 12.25 9.54
C SER A 13 13.11 12.99 8.23
N GLU A 14 14.13 13.58 7.61
CA GLU A 14 13.99 14.30 6.34
C GLU A 14 13.65 13.35 5.20
N LYS A 15 14.22 12.14 5.19
CA LYS A 15 13.86 11.11 4.19
C LYS A 15 12.41 10.67 4.33
N LEU A 16 11.94 10.49 5.57
CA LEU A 16 10.55 10.11 5.84
C LEU A 16 9.59 11.23 5.41
N GLN A 17 9.89 12.48 5.74
CA GLN A 17 9.09 13.64 5.31
C GLN A 17 9.07 13.77 3.79
N LEU A 18 10.20 13.58 3.12
CA LEU A 18 10.27 13.58 1.66
C LEU A 18 9.43 12.45 1.07
N MET A 19 9.51 11.24 1.64
CA MET A 19 8.71 10.10 1.20
C MET A 19 7.21 10.38 1.35
N GLU A 20 6.77 10.96 2.46
CA GLU A 20 5.37 11.37 2.70
C GLU A 20 4.93 12.41 1.68
N ALA A 21 5.71 13.48 1.48
CA ALA A 21 5.38 14.53 0.52
C ALA A 21 5.30 14.01 -0.93
N LEU A 22 6.21 13.09 -1.31
CA LEU A 22 6.15 12.41 -2.60
C LEU A 22 4.92 11.52 -2.71
N TRP A 23 4.58 10.79 -1.66
CA TRP A 23 3.42 9.92 -1.64
C TRP A 23 2.11 10.71 -1.77
N ASP A 24 1.98 11.83 -1.05
CA ASP A 24 0.83 12.72 -1.12
C ASP A 24 0.65 13.32 -2.53
N GLU A 25 1.74 13.76 -3.17
CA GLU A 25 1.69 14.27 -4.54
C GLU A 25 1.28 13.18 -5.54
N LEU A 26 1.79 11.96 -5.38
CA LEU A 26 1.43 10.83 -6.25
C LEU A 26 -0.04 10.42 -6.08
N CYS A 27 -0.60 10.49 -4.87
CA CYS A 27 -2.00 10.20 -4.62
C CYS A 27 -2.94 11.14 -5.40
N ASN A 28 -2.52 12.38 -5.65
CA ASN A 28 -3.31 13.35 -6.44
C ASN A 28 -3.27 13.09 -7.96
N ARG A 29 -2.49 12.10 -8.41
CA ARG A 29 -2.30 11.74 -9.83
C ARG A 29 -2.63 10.28 -10.08
N GLU A 30 -3.61 9.74 -9.36
CA GLU A 30 -4.00 8.33 -9.44
C GLU A 30 -4.30 7.86 -10.87
N GLU A 31 -4.86 8.73 -11.73
CA GLU A 31 -5.15 8.44 -13.13
C GLU A 31 -3.89 8.22 -13.98
N GLU A 32 -2.75 8.78 -13.58
CA GLU A 32 -1.46 8.61 -14.27
C GLU A 32 -0.76 7.29 -13.91
N ILE A 33 -1.24 6.58 -12.88
CA ILE A 33 -0.63 5.33 -12.39
C ILE A 33 -1.35 4.14 -13.03
N PRO A 34 -0.73 3.44 -14.00
CA PRO A 34 -1.38 2.30 -14.63
C PRO A 34 -1.57 1.17 -13.62
N VAL A 35 -2.81 0.69 -13.49
CA VAL A 35 -3.11 -0.51 -12.69
C VAL A 35 -2.78 -1.73 -13.54
N PRO A 36 -1.80 -2.57 -13.16
CA PRO A 36 -1.50 -3.80 -13.89
C PRO A 36 -2.70 -4.75 -13.91
N ASP A 37 -2.93 -5.43 -15.03
CA ASP A 37 -4.05 -6.36 -15.19
C ASP A 37 -4.12 -7.44 -14.11
N TRP A 38 -2.95 -7.88 -13.62
CA TRP A 38 -2.89 -8.89 -12.57
C TRP A 38 -3.48 -8.42 -11.24
N HIS A 39 -3.49 -7.10 -10.94
CA HIS A 39 -4.18 -6.57 -9.76
C HIS A 39 -5.67 -6.90 -9.83
N LYS A 40 -6.29 -6.66 -10.99
CA LYS A 40 -7.71 -6.96 -11.21
C LYS A 40 -7.98 -8.46 -11.06
N THR A 41 -7.15 -9.30 -11.67
CA THR A 41 -7.29 -10.77 -11.53
C THR A 41 -7.29 -11.22 -10.06
N VAL A 42 -6.42 -10.64 -9.23
CA VAL A 42 -6.36 -10.95 -7.79
C VAL A 42 -7.60 -10.46 -7.05
N LEU A 43 -8.13 -9.29 -7.39
CA LEU A 43 -9.36 -8.76 -6.79
C LEU A 43 -10.59 -9.60 -7.16
N ASP A 44 -10.73 -9.93 -8.45
CA ASP A 44 -11.82 -10.76 -8.96
C ASP A 44 -11.83 -12.14 -8.27
N GLU A 45 -10.65 -12.75 -8.10
CA GLU A 45 -10.54 -14.04 -7.40
C GLU A 45 -10.92 -13.93 -5.92
N ARG A 46 -10.54 -12.84 -5.24
CA ARG A 46 -10.91 -12.62 -3.83
C ARG A 46 -12.40 -12.38 -3.67
N GLU A 47 -13.01 -11.61 -4.56
CA GLU A 47 -14.46 -11.38 -4.57
C GLU A 47 -15.21 -12.69 -4.79
N ARG A 48 -14.76 -13.52 -5.75
CA ARG A 48 -15.30 -14.87 -5.99
C ARG A 48 -15.21 -15.75 -4.74
N GLN A 49 -14.07 -15.76 -4.04
CA GLN A 49 -13.91 -16.54 -2.81
C GLN A 49 -14.87 -16.07 -1.69
N VAL A 50 -15.14 -14.77 -1.60
CA VAL A 50 -16.13 -14.25 -0.64
C VAL A 50 -17.53 -14.70 -1.03
N ALA A 51 -17.91 -14.58 -2.31
CA ALA A 51 -19.21 -15.03 -2.80
C ALA A 51 -19.44 -16.54 -2.62
N GLU A 52 -18.38 -17.34 -2.77
CA GLU A 52 -18.40 -18.80 -2.53
C GLU A 52 -18.32 -19.17 -1.03
N GLY A 53 -18.22 -18.20 -0.12
CA GLY A 53 -18.09 -18.42 1.33
C GLY A 53 -16.73 -18.99 1.77
N LYS A 54 -15.74 -19.01 0.88
CA LYS A 54 -14.36 -19.47 1.14
C LYS A 54 -13.48 -18.41 1.80
N ALA A 55 -13.88 -17.15 1.69
CA ALA A 55 -13.25 -16.02 2.37
C ALA A 55 -14.31 -15.17 3.08
N THR A 56 -13.93 -14.50 4.16
CA THR A 56 -14.81 -13.61 4.91
C THR A 56 -14.10 -12.32 5.25
N PHE A 57 -14.87 -11.24 5.34
CA PHE A 57 -14.36 -9.98 5.89
C PHE A 57 -14.12 -10.15 7.39
N VAL A 58 -13.07 -9.50 7.87
CA VAL A 58 -12.73 -9.44 9.28
C VAL A 58 -12.57 -7.98 9.66
N ASP A 59 -13.02 -7.65 10.86
CA ASP A 59 -12.76 -6.36 11.47
C ASP A 59 -11.24 -6.06 11.52
N TRP A 60 -10.89 -4.79 11.30
CA TRP A 60 -9.50 -4.37 11.17
C TRP A 60 -8.71 -4.52 12.47
N GLU A 61 -9.32 -4.19 13.61
CA GLU A 61 -8.65 -4.39 14.92
C GLU A 61 -8.40 -5.87 15.18
N THR A 62 -9.37 -6.71 14.86
CA THR A 62 -9.25 -8.17 14.95
C THR A 62 -8.12 -8.70 14.05
N ALA A 63 -8.02 -8.22 12.81
CA ALA A 63 -6.94 -8.60 11.90
C ALA A 63 -5.56 -8.21 12.46
N LYS A 64 -5.40 -6.96 12.93
CA LYS A 64 -4.16 -6.48 13.54
C LYS A 64 -3.75 -7.32 14.76
N GLN A 65 -4.71 -7.65 15.63
CA GLN A 65 -4.43 -8.51 16.78
C GLN A 65 -3.94 -9.90 16.38
N ARG A 66 -4.58 -10.53 15.39
CA ARG A 66 -4.15 -11.85 14.85
C ARG A 66 -2.74 -11.79 14.28
N ILE A 67 -2.41 -10.75 13.52
CA ILE A 67 -1.07 -10.57 12.92
C ILE A 67 -0.02 -10.40 14.00
N ARG A 68 -0.25 -9.52 14.98
CA ARG A 68 0.69 -9.31 16.11
C ARG A 68 0.95 -10.59 16.89
N LYS A 69 -0.10 -11.39 17.17
CA LYS A 69 0.02 -12.68 17.85
C LYS A 69 0.84 -13.72 17.07
N ARG A 70 0.91 -13.60 15.74
CA ARG A 70 1.63 -14.55 14.88
C ARG A 70 3.11 -14.19 14.69
N ILE A 71 3.45 -12.92 14.86
CA ILE A 71 4.80 -12.39 14.65
C ILE A 71 5.59 -12.24 15.96
N SER A 72 4.90 -12.13 17.10
CA SER A 72 5.50 -12.19 18.44
C SER A 72 5.80 -13.62 18.88
#